data_AF-A0A1G0VI43-F1
#
_entry.id   AF-A0A1G0VI43-F1
#
_cell.length_a   1.000
_cell.length_b   1.000
_cell.length_c   1.000
_cell.angle_alpha   90.00
_cell.angle_beta   90.00
_cell.angle_gamma   90.00
#
_symmetry.space_group_name_H-M   'P 1'
#
loop_
_entity.id
_entity.type
_entity.pdbx_description
1 polymer ?
#
loop_
_entity_poly.entity_id
_entity_poly.type
_entity_poly.pdbx_seq_one_letter_code
_entity_poly.pdbx_strand_id
1 'polypeptide(L)'
;MKHYEYEINLFVDGELEKEKQSELFEHLANCNDCQSLFTDTLILKEKTRLFCVENLNQIKNKPKPVNKFYKIAFYASSAAAVLLLFLLITAKPKETFITKNEVRVDTVFVEKAVNNEIKNVSTLGKKLKTINSNQFSLVNEMKEMKSAKITFSDLIKYDVGS
;
A
#
# COMPACT_ATOMS: atom_id res chain seq x y z
N MET A 1 22.46 -30.16 -9.47
CA MET A 1 23.33 -28.99 -9.23
C MET A 1 22.45 -27.84 -8.76
N LYS A 2 22.91 -27.03 -7.80
CA LYS A 2 22.19 -25.81 -7.43
C LYS A 2 22.40 -24.79 -8.54
N HIS A 3 21.33 -24.23 -9.09
CA HIS A 3 21.42 -23.10 -10.01
C HIS A 3 21.47 -21.82 -9.19
N TYR A 4 22.46 -20.97 -9.44
CA TYR A 4 22.72 -19.72 -8.72
C TYR A 4 21.93 -18.53 -9.30
N GLU A 5 20.73 -18.78 -9.84
CA GLU A 5 19.90 -17.75 -10.49
C GLU A 5 19.59 -16.59 -9.54
N TYR A 6 19.32 -16.90 -8.26
CA TYR A 6 19.03 -15.90 -7.25
C TYR A 6 20.26 -15.03 -6.94
N GLU A 7 21.41 -15.65 -6.74
CA GLU A 7 22.67 -14.97 -6.45
C GLU A 7 23.15 -14.13 -7.63
N ILE A 8 22.92 -14.60 -8.87
CA ILE A 8 23.16 -13.83 -10.09
C ILE A 8 22.33 -12.53 -10.07
N ASN A 9 21.04 -12.61 -9.77
CA ASN A 9 20.17 -11.43 -9.71
C ASN A 9 20.63 -10.45 -8.61
N LEU A 10 20.92 -10.95 -7.41
CA LEU A 10 21.45 -10.13 -6.32
C LEU A 10 22.79 -9.47 -6.69
N PHE A 11 23.68 -10.19 -7.39
CA PHE A 11 24.95 -9.64 -7.81
C PHE A 11 24.76 -8.53 -8.83
N VAL A 12 23.90 -8.76 -9.83
CA VAL A 12 23.57 -7.77 -10.86
C VAL A 12 23.01 -6.51 -10.23
N ASP A 13 22.17 -6.62 -9.19
CA ASP A 13 21.61 -5.47 -8.46
C ASP A 13 22.56 -4.84 -7.43
N GLY A 14 23.71 -5.45 -7.17
CA GLY A 14 24.71 -4.95 -6.21
C GLY A 14 24.35 -5.24 -4.76
N GLU A 15 23.41 -6.15 -4.52
CA GLU A 15 22.92 -6.56 -3.20
C GLU A 15 23.61 -7.84 -2.67
N LEU A 16 24.42 -8.51 -3.51
CA LEU A 16 25.14 -9.72 -3.09
C LEU A 16 26.32 -9.39 -2.17
N GLU A 17 26.32 -9.99 -0.98
CA GLU A 17 27.41 -9.93 0.01
C GLU A 17 28.75 -10.36 -0.60
N LYS A 18 29.83 -9.64 -0.26
CA LYS A 18 31.17 -9.87 -0.82
C LYS A 18 31.68 -11.29 -0.63
N GLU A 19 31.37 -11.94 0.48
CA GLU A 19 31.77 -13.31 0.78
C GLU A 19 31.15 -14.34 -0.19
N LYS A 20 29.91 -14.08 -0.63
CA LYS A 20 29.20 -14.94 -1.58
C LYS A 20 29.58 -14.67 -3.03
N GLN A 21 30.23 -13.54 -3.32
CA GLN A 21 30.68 -13.22 -4.68
C GLN A 21 31.75 -14.21 -5.15
N SER A 22 32.71 -14.59 -4.30
CA SER A 22 33.73 -15.57 -4.67
C SER A 22 33.13 -16.92 -5.02
N GLU A 23 32.14 -17.40 -4.24
CA GLU A 23 31.44 -18.66 -4.50
C GLU A 23 30.65 -18.62 -5.82
N LEU A 24 29.98 -17.49 -6.09
CA LEU A 24 29.26 -17.27 -7.34
C LEU A 24 30.23 -17.31 -8.53
N PHE A 25 31.38 -16.64 -8.46
CA PHE A 25 32.36 -16.63 -9.55
C PHE A 25 33.00 -18.01 -9.78
N GLU A 26 33.26 -18.77 -8.73
CA GLU A 26 33.75 -20.14 -8.85
C GLU A 26 32.72 -21.05 -9.55
N HIS A 27 31.43 -20.88 -9.22
CA HIS A 27 30.36 -21.59 -9.91
C HIS A 27 30.25 -21.17 -11.38
N LEU A 28 30.26 -19.86 -11.65
CA LEU A 28 30.19 -19.32 -13.01
C LEU A 28 31.34 -19.84 -13.87
N ALA A 29 32.57 -20.00 -13.34
CA ALA A 29 33.68 -20.55 -14.09
C ALA A 29 33.44 -21.98 -14.63
N ASN A 30 32.59 -22.75 -13.96
CA ASN A 30 32.38 -24.18 -14.25
C ASN A 30 31.00 -24.51 -14.86
N CYS A 31 30.08 -23.55 -14.94
CA CYS A 31 28.71 -23.77 -15.41
C CYS A 31 28.33 -22.84 -16.57
N ASN A 32 28.38 -23.37 -17.80
CA ASN A 32 28.04 -22.62 -19.02
C ASN A 32 26.61 -22.06 -19.00
N ASP A 33 25.65 -22.82 -18.47
CA ASP A 33 24.25 -22.37 -18.38
C ASP A 33 24.11 -21.14 -17.48
N CYS A 34 24.81 -21.13 -16.34
CA CYS A 34 24.81 -19.99 -15.44
C CYS A 34 25.60 -18.79 -16.01
N GLN A 35 26.65 -19.03 -16.81
CA GLN A 35 27.32 -17.97 -17.57
C GLN A 35 26.40 -17.30 -18.59
N SER A 36 25.62 -18.11 -19.33
CA SER A 36 24.63 -17.58 -20.27
C SER A 36 23.59 -16.73 -19.55
N LEU A 37 23.02 -17.26 -18.46
CA LEU A 37 22.03 -16.54 -17.65
C LEU A 37 22.59 -15.22 -17.08
N PHE A 38 23.83 -15.24 -16.60
CA PHE A 38 24.53 -14.05 -16.12
C PHE A 38 24.72 -13.00 -17.23
N THR A 39 25.08 -13.44 -18.43
CA THR A 39 25.25 -12.55 -19.58
C THR A 39 23.91 -11.96 -20.03
N ASP A 40 22.86 -12.79 -20.10
CA ASP A 40 21.52 -12.37 -20.49
C ASP A 40 20.93 -11.36 -19.50
N THR A 41 21.13 -11.57 -18.20
CA THR A 41 20.67 -10.65 -17.16
C THR A 41 21.39 -9.30 -17.22
N LEU A 42 22.70 -9.28 -17.50
CA LEU A 42 23.45 -8.03 -17.72
C LEU A 42 22.95 -7.27 -18.95
N ILE A 43 22.74 -7.97 -20.08
CA ILE A 43 22.21 -7.37 -21.31
C ILE A 43 20.81 -6.81 -21.07
N LEU A 44 19.96 -7.55 -20.36
CA LEU A 44 18.61 -7.11 -20.03
C LEU A 44 18.64 -5.83 -19.19
N LYS A 45 19.48 -5.79 -18.15
CA LYS A 45 19.64 -4.61 -17.29
C LYS A 45 20.09 -3.38 -18.08
N GLU A 46 21.04 -3.55 -19.00
CA GLU A 46 21.49 -2.45 -19.85
C GLU A 46 20.39 -1.97 -20.80
N LYS A 47 19.66 -2.88 -21.45
CA LYS A 47 18.53 -2.54 -22.32
C LYS A 47 17.42 -1.81 -21.56
N THR A 48 17.07 -2.29 -20.36
CA THR A 48 16.08 -1.62 -19.50
C THR A 48 16.57 -0.23 -19.12
N ARG A 49 17.85 -0.06 -18.77
CA ARG A 49 18.43 1.26 -18.46
C ARG A 49 18.31 2.21 -19.65
N LEU A 50 18.68 1.76 -20.84
CA LEU A 50 18.59 2.56 -22.07
C LEU A 50 17.14 2.94 -22.37
N PHE A 51 16.22 1.98 -22.31
CA PHE A 51 14.79 2.22 -22.51
C PHE A 51 14.25 3.25 -21.51
N CYS A 52 14.61 3.15 -20.23
CA CYS A 52 14.22 4.13 -19.23
C CYS A 52 14.76 5.53 -19.59
N VAL A 53 16.03 5.64 -19.97
CA VAL A 53 16.67 6.93 -20.33
C VAL A 53 16.03 7.56 -21.57
N GLU A 54 15.77 6.78 -22.62
CA GLU A 54 15.12 7.26 -23.85
C GLU A 54 13.69 7.75 -23.57
N ASN A 55 12.97 7.06 -22.69
CA ASN A 55 11.59 7.39 -22.34
C ASN A 55 11.46 8.30 -21.12
N LEU A 56 12.56 8.76 -20.50
CA LEU A 56 12.52 9.71 -19.37
C LEU A 56 11.72 10.98 -19.71
N ASN A 57 11.78 11.42 -20.97
CA ASN A 57 11.04 12.58 -21.44
C ASN A 57 9.52 12.35 -21.48
N GLN A 58 9.07 11.10 -21.65
CA GLN A 58 7.66 10.70 -21.57
C GLN A 58 7.21 10.54 -20.11
N ILE A 59 8.13 10.13 -19.23
CA ILE A 59 7.95 10.13 -17.76
C ILE A 59 8.27 11.53 -17.17
N LYS A 60 8.08 12.60 -17.94
CA LYS A 60 7.83 13.92 -17.33
C LYS A 60 6.43 13.89 -16.74
N ASN A 61 6.29 13.19 -15.62
CA ASN A 61 5.31 13.49 -14.60
C ASN A 61 5.65 14.89 -14.07
N LYS A 62 5.43 15.93 -14.88
CA LYS A 62 5.29 17.28 -14.33
C LYS A 62 4.18 17.11 -13.30
N PRO A 63 4.44 17.32 -12.00
CA PRO A 63 3.38 17.27 -11.02
C PRO A 63 2.30 18.20 -11.55
N LYS A 64 1.11 17.64 -11.84
CA LYS A 64 -0.02 18.46 -12.27
C LYS A 64 -0.08 19.62 -11.28
N PRO A 65 -0.14 20.88 -11.75
CA PRO A 65 -0.04 22.04 -10.87
C PRO A 65 -1.06 21.84 -9.74
N VAL A 66 -0.54 21.54 -8.55
CA VAL A 66 -1.39 21.20 -7.41
C VAL A 66 -2.26 22.41 -7.14
N ASN A 67 -3.57 22.18 -7.11
CA ASN A 67 -4.55 23.23 -7.02
C ASN A 67 -4.25 24.07 -5.76
N LYS A 68 -4.11 25.40 -5.90
CA LYS A 68 -3.69 26.29 -4.80
C LYS A 68 -4.59 26.15 -3.56
N PHE A 69 -5.83 25.71 -3.77
CA PHE A 69 -6.78 25.36 -2.72
C PHE A 69 -6.25 24.34 -1.71
N TYR A 70 -5.50 23.32 -2.13
CA TYR A 70 -4.98 22.30 -1.21
C TYR A 70 -4.02 22.91 -0.18
N LYS A 71 -3.14 23.83 -0.62
CA LYS A 71 -2.22 24.53 0.28
C LYS A 71 -2.99 25.36 1.30
N ILE A 72 -4.01 26.10 0.85
CA ILE A 72 -4.84 26.94 1.71
C ILE A 72 -5.59 26.07 2.72
N ALA A 73 -6.22 24.97 2.28
CA ALA A 73 -6.94 24.05 3.14
C ALA A 73 -6.03 23.38 4.19
N PHE A 74 -4.82 23.00 3.79
CA PHE A 74 -3.81 22.46 4.70
C PHE A 74 -3.43 23.47 5.79
N TYR A 75 -3.07 24.70 5.41
CA TYR A 75 -2.73 25.74 6.39
C TYR A 75 -3.91 26.12 7.29
N ALA A 76 -5.12 26.21 6.74
CA ALA A 76 -6.33 26.47 7.54
C ALA A 76 -6.59 25.35 8.55
N SER A 77 -6.42 24.09 8.16
CA SER A 77 -6.54 22.93 9.04
C SER A 77 -5.49 22.94 10.15
N SER A 78 -4.21 23.19 9.81
CA SER A 78 -3.14 23.30 10.81
C SER A 78 -3.39 24.45 11.79
N ALA A 79 -3.81 25.62 11.31
CA ALA A 79 -4.13 26.76 12.16
C ALA A 79 -5.30 26.46 13.11
N ALA A 80 -6.37 25.83 12.61
CA ALA A 80 -7.51 25.42 13.43
C ALA A 80 -7.11 24.43 14.53
N ALA A 81 -6.22 23.47 14.23
CA ALA A 81 -5.72 22.51 15.21
C ALA A 81 -4.94 23.19 16.35
N VAL A 82 -4.08 24.15 16.02
CA VAL A 82 -3.34 24.94 17.03
C VAL A 82 -4.29 25.78 17.88
N LEU A 83 -5.32 26.37 17.27
CA LEU A 83 -6.33 27.17 17.97
C LEU A 83 -7.17 26.32 18.92
N LEU A 84 -7.58 25.11 18.50
CA LEU A 84 -8.27 24.15 19.36
C LEU A 84 -7.40 23.71 20.54
N LEU A 85 -6.12 23.42 20.30
CA LEU A 85 -5.19 23.06 21.37
C LEU A 85 -5.04 24.21 22.38
N PHE A 86 -4.95 25.44 21.89
CA PHE A 86 -4.89 26.63 22.75
C PHE A 86 -6.17 26.80 23.59
N LEU A 87 -7.35 26.60 22.98
CA LEU A 87 -8.63 26.65 23.70
C LEU A 87 -8.72 25.56 24.77
N LEU A 88 -8.23 24.36 24.50
CA LEU A 88 -8.24 23.26 25.47
C LEU A 88 -7.35 23.56 26.69
N ILE A 89 -6.19 24.18 26.47
CA ILE A 89 -5.27 24.54 27.55
C ILE A 89 -5.81 25.73 28.37
N THR A 90 -6.48 26.68 27.72
CA THR A 90 -6.97 27.91 28.36
C THR A 90 -8.37 27.78 28.95
N ALA A 91 -9.15 26.78 28.55
CA ALA A 91 -10.46 26.51 29.11
C ALA A 91 -10.34 26.08 30.57
N LYS A 92 -10.67 27.00 31.49
CA LYS A 92 -10.84 26.64 32.90
C LYS A 92 -11.98 25.63 33.02
N PRO A 93 -11.77 24.48 33.68
CA PRO A 93 -12.86 23.54 33.93
C PRO A 93 -13.94 24.30 34.69
N LYS A 94 -15.15 24.31 34.14
CA LYS A 94 -16.30 24.85 34.85
C LYS A 94 -16.47 23.96 36.06
N GLU A 95 -16.26 24.50 37.25
CA GLU A 95 -16.55 23.80 38.51
C GLU A 95 -18.03 23.46 38.50
N THR A 96 -18.37 22.27 38.02
CA THR A 96 -19.65 21.66 38.34
C THR A 96 -19.54 21.35 39.83
N PHE A 97 -20.06 22.25 40.65
CA PHE A 97 -20.43 21.93 42.02
C PHE A 97 -21.37 20.74 41.92
N ILE A 98 -20.82 19.53 42.09
CA ILE A 98 -21.60 18.38 42.46
C ILE A 98 -22.13 18.77 43.84
N THR A 99 -23.33 19.34 43.88
CA THR A 99 -24.07 19.48 45.12
C THR A 99 -24.14 18.06 45.66
N LYS A 100 -23.44 17.82 46.78
CA LYS A 100 -23.55 16.61 47.59
C LYS A 100 -24.97 16.52 48.14
N ASN A 101 -25.93 16.25 47.27
CA ASN A 101 -27.08 15.47 47.67
C ASN A 101 -26.62 14.03 47.51
N GLU A 102 -26.08 13.48 48.60
CA GLU A 102 -26.03 12.03 48.79
C GLU A 102 -27.48 11.54 48.89
N VAL A 103 -28.19 11.53 47.76
CA VAL A 103 -29.31 10.62 47.59
C VAL A 103 -28.63 9.27 47.44
N ARG A 104 -28.60 8.53 48.54
CA ARG A 104 -28.28 7.10 48.56
C ARG A 104 -29.27 6.42 47.63
N VAL A 105 -28.89 6.28 46.37
CA VAL A 105 -29.60 5.43 45.43
C VAL A 105 -29.20 4.02 45.82
N ASP A 106 -29.98 3.40 46.70
CA ASP A 106 -29.92 1.96 46.89
C ASP A 106 -30.21 1.36 45.50
N THR A 107 -29.15 0.88 44.86
CA THR A 107 -29.26 0.13 43.62
C THR A 107 -29.78 -1.24 44.00
N VAL A 108 -31.11 -1.34 44.07
CA VAL A 108 -31.78 -2.63 43.94
C VAL A 108 -31.37 -3.15 42.56
N PHE A 109 -30.49 -4.16 42.55
CA PHE A 109 -30.16 -4.91 41.35
C PHE A 109 -31.44 -5.59 40.86
N VAL A 110 -32.18 -4.90 40.00
CA VAL A 110 -33.13 -5.56 39.13
C VAL A 110 -32.28 -6.19 38.04
N GLU A 111 -32.08 -7.51 38.13
CA GLU A 111 -31.64 -8.35 37.01
C GLU A 111 -32.63 -8.15 35.85
N LYS A 112 -32.42 -7.10 35.07
CA LYS A 112 -33.08 -6.94 33.79
C LYS A 112 -32.39 -7.89 32.83
N ALA A 113 -33.06 -9.03 32.63
CA ALA A 113 -32.80 -10.06 31.65
C ALA A 113 -32.03 -9.53 30.42
N VAL A 114 -30.74 -9.84 30.40
CA VAL A 114 -29.84 -9.74 29.25
C VAL A 114 -30.32 -10.78 28.23
N ASN A 115 -31.34 -10.47 27.45
CA ASN A 115 -31.80 -11.38 26.39
C ASN A 115 -32.20 -10.72 25.07
N ASN A 116 -32.16 -9.38 24.95
CA ASN A 116 -32.60 -8.71 23.71
C ASN A 116 -31.56 -7.87 22.95
N GLU A 117 -30.33 -7.67 23.44
CA GLU A 117 -29.32 -6.89 22.71
C GLU A 117 -28.33 -7.72 21.88
N ILE A 118 -28.26 -9.05 22.07
CA ILE A 118 -27.38 -9.92 21.27
C ILE A 118 -27.86 -10.02 19.80
N LYS A 119 -29.12 -9.70 19.49
CA LYS A 119 -29.60 -9.71 18.09
C LYS A 119 -29.00 -8.59 17.22
N ASN A 120 -28.65 -7.43 17.79
CA ASN A 120 -28.18 -6.28 17.00
C ASN A 120 -26.65 -6.25 16.78
N VAL A 121 -25.86 -7.04 17.52
CA VAL A 121 -24.41 -7.19 17.25
C VAL A 121 -24.17 -8.17 16.10
N SER A 122 -25.11 -9.10 15.85
CA SER A 122 -25.03 -10.07 14.75
C SER A 122 -25.26 -9.46 13.35
N THR A 123 -25.89 -8.29 13.26
CA THR A 123 -26.13 -7.58 11.99
C THR A 123 -24.94 -6.71 11.55
N LEU A 124 -24.13 -6.21 12.48
CA LEU A 124 -22.89 -5.50 12.15
C LEU A 124 -21.79 -6.44 11.61
N GLY A 125 -21.69 -7.66 12.16
CA GLY A 125 -20.75 -8.68 11.69
C GLY A 125 -21.04 -9.20 10.28
N LYS A 126 -22.32 -9.21 9.86
CA LYS A 126 -22.70 -9.57 8.48
C LYS A 126 -22.33 -8.47 7.48
N LYS A 127 -22.44 -7.19 7.86
CA LYS A 127 -22.13 -6.06 6.97
C LYS A 127 -20.61 -5.89 6.71
N LEU A 128 -19.78 -6.29 7.68
CA LEU A 128 -18.31 -6.34 7.51
C LEU A 128 -17.84 -7.50 6.62
N LYS A 129 -18.56 -8.64 6.60
CA LYS A 129 -18.25 -9.74 5.67
C LYS A 129 -18.54 -9.39 4.20
N THR A 130 -19.54 -8.55 3.92
CA THR A 130 -19.89 -8.13 2.55
C THR A 130 -18.86 -7.18 1.94
N ILE A 131 -18.16 -6.39 2.77
CA ILE A 131 -17.11 -5.48 2.27
C ILE A 131 -15.84 -6.27 1.89
N ASN A 132 -15.54 -7.35 2.62
CA ASN A 132 -14.36 -8.18 2.37
C ASN A 132 -14.51 -9.13 1.17
N SER A 133 -15.76 -9.49 0.77
CA SER A 133 -16.01 -10.31 -0.43
C SER A 133 -15.87 -9.52 -1.73
N ASN A 134 -16.19 -8.23 -1.74
CA ASN A 134 -16.04 -7.39 -2.94
C ASN A 134 -14.57 -7.03 -3.23
N GLN A 135 -13.72 -6.99 -2.20
CA GLN A 135 -12.29 -6.77 -2.37
C GLN A 135 -11.58 -7.99 -2.99
N PHE A 136 -12.11 -9.20 -2.76
CA PHE A 136 -11.60 -10.44 -3.37
C PHE A 136 -12.03 -10.62 -4.84
N SER A 137 -13.15 -10.04 -5.26
CA SER A 137 -13.61 -10.09 -6.66
C SER A 137 -12.73 -9.26 -7.60
N LEU A 138 -12.30 -8.07 -7.19
CA LEU A 138 -11.36 -7.24 -7.97
C LEU A 138 -9.97 -7.88 -8.10
N VAL A 139 -9.50 -8.58 -7.07
CA VAL A 139 -8.22 -9.29 -7.10
C VAL A 139 -8.27 -10.51 -8.03
N ASN A 140 -9.42 -11.18 -8.15
CA ASN A 140 -9.61 -12.28 -9.08
C ASN A 140 -9.76 -11.80 -10.54
N GLU A 141 -10.44 -10.67 -10.80
CA GLU A 141 -10.49 -10.05 -12.14
C GLU A 141 -9.09 -9.62 -12.62
N MET A 142 -8.25 -9.07 -11.75
CA MET A 142 -6.86 -8.74 -12.11
C MET A 142 -6.00 -9.98 -12.40
N LYS A 143 -6.33 -11.14 -11.84
CA LYS A 143 -5.63 -12.40 -12.10
C LYS A 143 -6.02 -12.99 -13.47
N GLU A 144 -7.28 -12.84 -13.88
CA GLU A 144 -7.72 -13.24 -15.22
C GLU A 144 -7.20 -12.31 -16.33
N MET A 145 -7.06 -11.01 -16.08
CA MET A 145 -6.41 -10.10 -17.04
C MET A 145 -4.93 -10.42 -17.29
N LYS A 146 -4.22 -11.04 -16.33
CA LYS A 146 -2.83 -11.48 -16.53
C LYS A 146 -2.71 -12.77 -17.36
N SER A 147 -3.79 -13.52 -17.54
CA SER A 147 -3.82 -14.72 -18.39
C SER A 147 -4.28 -14.47 -19.83
N ALA A 148 -4.84 -13.30 -20.12
CA ALA A 148 -5.09 -12.88 -21.48
C ALA A 148 -3.76 -12.48 -22.13
N LYS A 149 -3.22 -13.35 -23.00
CA LYS A 149 -2.14 -12.98 -23.92
C LYS A 149 -2.65 -11.82 -24.78
N ILE A 150 -2.30 -10.60 -24.41
CA ILE A 150 -2.52 -9.42 -25.25
C ILE A 150 -1.63 -9.60 -26.48
N THR A 151 -2.26 -9.92 -27.61
CA THR A 151 -1.61 -9.99 -28.92
C THR A 151 -1.49 -8.59 -29.51
N PHE A 152 -0.39 -8.33 -30.23
CA PHE A 152 -0.08 -7.04 -30.86
C PHE A 152 -1.22 -6.51 -31.77
N SER A 153 -2.08 -7.40 -32.27
CA SER A 153 -3.26 -7.08 -33.08
C SER A 153 -4.35 -6.29 -32.34
N ASP A 154 -4.40 -6.35 -31.01
CA ASP A 154 -5.43 -5.65 -30.22
C ASP A 154 -5.05 -4.19 -29.89
N LEU A 155 -3.77 -3.85 -29.96
CA LEU A 155 -3.26 -2.50 -29.73
C LEU A 155 -3.46 -1.55 -30.92
N ILE A 156 -3.73 -2.07 -32.11
CA ILE A 156 -3.83 -1.27 -33.35
C ILE A 156 -5.23 -0.67 -33.55
N LYS A 157 -6.27 -1.19 -32.87
CA LYS A 157 -7.65 -0.71 -33.07
C LYS A 157 -8.00 0.62 -32.39
N TYR A 158 -7.13 1.15 -31.53
CA TYR A 158 -7.39 2.39 -30.80
C TYR A 158 -6.74 3.64 -31.39
N ASP A 159 -6.06 3.54 -32.53
CA ASP A 159 -5.34 4.65 -33.17
C ASP A 159 -5.80 4.93 -34.61
N VAL A 160 -7.09 4.73 -34.90
CA VAL A 160 -7.73 5.22 -36.13
C VAL A 160 -9.05 5.90 -35.76
N GLY A 161 -8.93 7.10 -35.24
CA GLY A 161 -10.02 7.99 -34.89
C GLY A 161 -9.57 9.44 -34.98
N SER A 162 -9.22 9.87 -36.19
CA SER A 162 -9.07 11.27 -36.60
C SER A 162 -9.55 11.41 -38.03
#